data_AF-A0AAD1VXV5-F1
#
_entry.id   AF-A0AAD1VXV5-F1
#
_cell.length_a   1.000
_cell.length_b   1.000
_cell.length_c   1.000
_cell.angle_alpha   90.00
_cell.angle_beta   90.00
_cell.angle_gamma   90.00
#
_symmetry.space_group_name_H-M   'P 1'
#
loop_
_entity.id
_entity.type
_entity.pdbx_description
1 polymer ?
#
loop_
_entity_poly.entity_id
_entity_poly.type
_entity_poly.pdbx_seq_one_letter_code
_entity_poly.pdbx_strand_id
1 'polypeptide(L)'
;NELPEFIESNIIEKSDETDYQTSDPNNEGFNYCSNLISLYFTSLDIGSTTLDGYSKVCGYEYSSCENEDKRTCACPTLTDLARISGNQGCSDGLKSWRYDENIVCAMPECPETQIYDECAPLIQPTCSNPKPFQEKGVVSGCVCPEGLVIDDLGGSSICIPISDCPCVYAGQIYKSGEIRKSICNSQWSRVTGGASCGEICKVFEETCIIN
;
A
#
# COMPACT_ATOMS: atom_id res chain seq x y z
N ASN A 1 30.43 -21.49 -14.53
CA ASN A 1 29.73 -20.21 -14.79
C ASN A 1 28.86 -19.93 -13.60
N GLU A 2 29.51 -19.35 -12.60
CA GLU A 2 29.00 -19.03 -11.28
C GLU A 2 28.03 -17.84 -11.37
N LEU A 3 26.92 -17.95 -10.66
CA LEU A 3 26.07 -16.82 -10.28
C LEU A 3 26.52 -16.38 -8.88
N PRO A 4 26.71 -15.08 -8.63
CA PRO A 4 27.34 -14.61 -7.40
C PRO A 4 26.39 -14.73 -6.19
N GLU A 5 26.89 -15.40 -5.15
CA GLU A 5 26.41 -15.30 -3.76
C GLU A 5 26.54 -13.85 -3.29
N PHE A 6 25.42 -13.14 -3.20
CA PHE A 6 25.37 -11.83 -2.55
C PHE A 6 23.97 -11.62 -2.00
N ILE A 7 23.66 -12.25 -0.86
CA ILE A 7 23.07 -11.65 0.37
C ILE A 7 23.31 -12.67 1.51
N GLU A 8 24.54 -12.80 1.99
CA GLU A 8 24.84 -13.54 3.23
C GLU A 8 25.84 -12.79 4.12
N SER A 9 25.77 -11.45 4.13
CA SER A 9 26.78 -10.64 4.84
C SER A 9 26.24 -9.42 5.58
N ASN A 10 25.04 -9.51 6.17
CA ASN A 10 24.61 -8.57 7.20
C ASN A 10 23.86 -9.22 8.37
N ILE A 11 24.11 -10.52 8.64
CA ILE A 11 23.87 -11.05 9.97
C ILE A 11 25.07 -10.57 10.79
N ILE A 12 24.87 -9.50 11.54
CA ILE A 12 25.86 -9.03 12.51
C ILE A 12 26.02 -10.15 13.53
N GLU A 13 27.10 -10.93 13.41
CA GLU A 13 27.68 -11.68 14.53
C GLU A 13 28.16 -10.66 15.55
N LYS A 14 27.28 -10.29 16.47
CA LYS A 14 27.69 -9.72 17.75
C LYS A 14 27.24 -10.68 18.84
N SER A 15 27.98 -11.78 18.94
CA SER A 15 28.10 -12.52 20.19
C SER A 15 28.83 -11.62 21.18
N ASP A 16 28.07 -10.95 22.05
CA ASP A 16 28.48 -10.56 23.40
C ASP A 16 27.22 -10.09 24.18
N GLU A 17 26.76 -10.95 25.10
CA GLU A 17 25.91 -10.70 26.28
C GLU A 17 24.69 -9.74 26.16
N THR A 18 23.55 -10.21 25.64
CA THR A 18 22.20 -9.72 26.04
C THR A 18 21.10 -10.81 26.06
N ASP A 19 21.44 -12.08 25.85
CA ASP A 19 20.47 -13.18 25.63
C ASP A 19 19.74 -13.68 26.91
N TYR A 20 19.82 -12.93 28.02
CA TYR A 20 19.38 -13.44 29.35
C TYR A 20 18.04 -12.85 29.87
N GLN A 21 17.30 -12.07 29.08
CA GLN A 21 16.05 -11.43 29.57
C GLN A 21 14.88 -11.39 28.57
N THR A 22 15.09 -11.62 27.27
CA THR A 22 14.05 -11.44 26.22
C THR A 22 13.24 -12.69 25.91
N SER A 23 13.69 -13.85 26.41
CA SER A 23 13.04 -15.16 26.24
C SER A 23 12.34 -15.68 27.50
N ASP A 24 12.34 -14.91 28.59
CA ASP A 24 11.60 -15.26 29.81
C ASP A 24 10.09 -15.12 29.54
N PRO A 25 9.29 -16.20 29.61
CA PRO A 25 7.83 -16.11 29.46
C PRO A 25 7.15 -15.31 30.59
N ASN A 26 7.88 -14.84 31.61
CA ASN A 26 7.40 -13.88 32.60
C ASN A 26 7.79 -12.43 32.28
N ASN A 27 8.53 -12.19 31.18
CA ASN A 27 8.81 -10.85 30.68
C ASN A 27 7.52 -10.23 30.13
N GLU A 28 7.10 -9.13 30.76
CA GLU A 28 5.91 -8.36 30.39
C GLU A 28 5.89 -7.98 28.90
N GLY A 29 7.03 -7.52 28.36
CA GLY A 29 7.17 -7.15 26.96
C GLY A 29 7.04 -8.34 26.02
N PHE A 30 7.66 -9.49 26.36
CA PHE A 30 7.49 -10.70 25.57
C PHE A 30 6.04 -11.17 25.55
N ASN A 31 5.35 -11.16 26.70
CA ASN A 31 3.94 -11.53 26.80
C ASN A 31 3.03 -10.58 26.03
N TYR A 32 3.26 -9.28 26.14
CA TYR A 32 2.56 -8.26 25.36
C TYR A 32 2.70 -8.53 23.85
N CYS A 33 3.94 -8.68 23.37
CA CYS A 33 4.22 -8.86 21.95
C CYS A 33 3.72 -10.20 21.40
N SER A 34 3.99 -11.31 22.09
CA SER A 34 3.59 -12.64 21.64
C SER A 34 2.06 -12.80 21.57
N ASN A 35 1.31 -12.19 22.48
CA ASN A 35 -0.15 -12.18 22.43
C ASN A 35 -0.69 -11.41 21.21
N LEU A 36 -0.20 -10.19 20.97
CA LEU A 36 -0.62 -9.39 19.82
C LEU A 36 -0.22 -10.06 18.50
N ILE A 37 1.00 -10.58 18.44
CA ILE A 37 1.51 -11.28 17.25
C ILE A 37 0.67 -12.52 16.96
N SER A 38 0.32 -13.27 18.01
CA SER A 38 -0.54 -14.44 17.89
C SER A 38 -1.94 -14.09 17.40
N LEU A 39 -2.48 -12.95 17.82
CA LEU A 39 -3.82 -12.51 17.48
C LEU A 39 -3.94 -12.01 16.03
N TYR A 40 -2.98 -11.20 15.57
CA TYR A 40 -3.11 -10.47 14.31
C TYR A 40 -2.34 -11.08 13.13
N PHE A 41 -1.24 -11.80 13.39
CA PHE A 41 -0.27 -12.18 12.36
C PHE A 41 -0.08 -13.71 12.20
N THR A 42 -0.86 -14.55 12.89
CA THR A 42 -0.77 -16.02 12.79
C THR A 42 -1.50 -16.61 11.60
N SER A 43 -2.46 -15.90 11.03
CA SER A 43 -3.23 -16.38 9.87
C SER A 43 -2.43 -16.39 8.56
N LEU A 44 -1.12 -16.14 8.64
CA LEU A 44 -0.23 -15.90 7.52
C LEU A 44 0.93 -16.88 7.65
N ASP A 45 1.26 -17.56 6.56
CA ASP A 45 2.33 -18.58 6.42
C ASP A 45 3.76 -17.99 6.60
N ILE A 46 3.94 -17.07 7.57
CA ILE A 46 5.21 -16.45 7.96
C ILE A 46 6.11 -17.46 8.71
N GLY A 47 5.52 -18.55 9.23
CA GLY A 47 6.21 -19.62 9.95
C GLY A 47 6.41 -19.29 11.43
N SER A 48 6.22 -20.28 12.29
CA SER A 48 6.25 -20.12 13.75
C SER A 48 7.61 -19.62 14.27
N THR A 49 8.72 -20.09 13.70
CA THR A 49 10.08 -19.64 14.06
C THR A 49 10.27 -18.14 13.80
N THR A 50 9.73 -17.65 12.70
CA THR A 50 9.79 -16.22 12.36
C THR A 50 8.97 -15.41 13.38
N LEU A 51 7.73 -15.82 13.67
CA LEU A 51 6.87 -15.13 14.65
C LEU A 51 7.47 -15.11 16.07
N ASP A 52 8.16 -16.16 16.48
CA ASP A 52 8.92 -16.21 17.75
C ASP A 52 10.06 -15.18 17.75
N GLY A 53 10.81 -15.08 16.65
CA GLY A 53 11.84 -14.07 16.46
C GLY A 53 11.30 -12.63 16.59
N TYR A 54 10.21 -12.32 15.88
CA TYR A 54 9.54 -11.02 16.00
C TYR A 54 9.04 -10.75 17.43
N SER A 55 8.53 -11.76 18.12
CA SER A 55 8.07 -11.62 19.52
C SER A 55 9.21 -11.24 20.47
N LYS A 56 10.40 -11.82 20.28
CA LYS A 56 11.59 -11.49 21.08
C LYS A 56 12.11 -10.09 20.81
N VAL A 57 12.20 -9.68 19.55
CA VAL A 57 12.64 -8.32 19.17
C VAL A 57 11.67 -7.29 19.71
N CYS A 58 10.37 -7.47 19.49
CA CYS A 58 9.33 -6.61 20.03
C CYS A 58 9.39 -6.53 21.56
N GLY A 59 9.55 -7.67 22.24
CA GLY A 59 9.63 -7.72 23.70
C GLY A 59 10.84 -6.97 24.25
N TYR A 60 11.97 -7.01 23.54
CA TYR A 60 13.16 -6.23 23.87
C TYR A 60 12.92 -4.73 23.69
N GLU A 61 12.31 -4.32 22.58
CA GLU A 61 11.97 -2.91 22.31
C GLU A 61 11.00 -2.36 23.37
N TYR A 62 9.98 -3.13 23.73
CA TYR A 62 9.05 -2.79 24.81
C TYR A 62 9.76 -2.63 26.15
N SER A 63 10.60 -3.60 26.51
CA SER A 63 11.28 -3.63 27.81
C SER A 63 12.30 -2.50 27.96
N SER A 64 12.95 -2.12 26.86
CA SER A 64 13.97 -1.07 26.81
C SER A 64 13.40 0.32 26.54
N CYS A 65 12.08 0.46 26.49
CA CYS A 65 11.41 1.70 26.15
C CYS A 65 11.51 2.73 27.29
N GLU A 66 11.92 3.96 26.96
CA GLU A 66 12.00 5.08 27.90
C GLU A 66 10.70 5.90 28.00
N ASN A 67 9.77 5.71 27.05
CA ASN A 67 8.48 6.40 27.07
C ASN A 67 7.62 5.95 28.25
N GLU A 68 6.75 6.84 28.74
CA GLU A 68 5.77 6.51 29.79
C GLU A 68 4.89 5.32 29.37
N ASP A 69 4.48 5.31 28.09
CA ASP A 69 3.77 4.19 27.49
C ASP A 69 4.72 3.33 26.65
N LYS A 70 5.20 2.23 27.25
CA LYS A 70 6.15 1.31 26.63
C LYS A 70 5.66 0.67 25.32
N ARG A 71 4.34 0.60 25.13
CA ARG A 71 3.70 0.02 23.93
C ARG A 71 4.09 0.74 22.65
N THR A 72 4.39 2.04 22.76
CA THR A 72 4.86 2.89 21.66
C THR A 72 6.16 2.40 21.02
N CYS A 73 7.04 1.75 21.78
CA CYS A 73 8.31 1.25 21.27
C CYS A 73 8.18 -0.06 20.49
N ALA A 74 7.06 -0.78 20.60
CA ALA A 74 6.83 -2.03 19.86
C ALA A 74 6.47 -1.81 18.38
N CYS A 75 6.12 -0.58 18.01
CA CYS A 75 5.58 -0.25 16.69
C CYS A 75 6.48 -0.53 15.50
N PRO A 76 7.83 -0.37 15.57
CA PRO A 76 8.71 -0.75 14.47
C PRO A 76 8.60 -2.23 14.12
N THR A 77 8.69 -3.11 15.12
CA THR A 77 8.57 -4.56 14.92
C THR A 77 7.19 -4.96 14.41
N LEU A 78 6.11 -4.40 14.99
CA LEU A 78 4.74 -4.69 14.53
C LEU A 78 4.49 -4.20 13.09
N THR A 79 5.04 -3.05 12.72
CA THR A 79 4.92 -2.50 11.36
C THR A 79 5.69 -3.34 10.35
N ASP A 80 6.89 -3.81 10.69
CA ASP A 80 7.66 -4.71 9.82
C ASP A 80 6.97 -6.07 9.65
N LEU A 81 6.37 -6.58 10.73
CA LEU A 81 5.58 -7.80 10.68
C LEU A 81 4.34 -7.64 9.78
N ALA A 82 3.62 -6.52 9.88
CA ALA A 82 2.50 -6.18 8.99
C ALA A 82 2.93 -6.11 7.51
N ARG A 83 4.13 -5.57 7.23
CA ARG A 83 4.69 -5.52 5.87
C ARG A 83 4.94 -6.92 5.30
N ILE A 84 5.59 -7.83 6.03
CA ILE A 84 5.87 -9.19 5.51
C ILE A 84 4.60 -10.07 5.45
N SER A 85 3.61 -9.73 6.27
CA SER A 85 2.29 -10.35 6.33
C SER A 85 1.51 -10.23 5.03
N GLY A 86 1.65 -9.09 4.35
CA GLY A 86 0.92 -8.81 3.11
C GLY A 86 1.28 -9.70 1.91
N ASN A 87 2.42 -10.41 1.92
CA ASN A 87 2.86 -11.27 0.81
C ASN A 87 1.84 -12.37 0.42
N GLN A 88 1.02 -12.80 1.37
CA GLN A 88 0.05 -13.87 1.19
C GLN A 88 -1.34 -13.36 0.80
N GLY A 89 -1.54 -12.04 0.85
CA GLY A 89 -2.82 -11.36 0.74
C GLY A 89 -3.16 -10.64 2.04
N CYS A 90 -4.42 -10.22 2.15
CA CYS A 90 -4.90 -9.39 3.25
C CYS A 90 -5.77 -10.20 4.22
N SER A 91 -5.24 -10.51 5.41
CA SER A 91 -6.02 -11.13 6.48
C SER A 91 -6.85 -10.10 7.24
N ASP A 92 -7.89 -10.54 7.95
CA ASP A 92 -8.67 -9.64 8.80
C ASP A 92 -7.85 -9.11 10.00
N GLY A 93 -6.88 -9.90 10.47
CA GLY A 93 -5.91 -9.44 11.46
C GLY A 93 -5.04 -8.29 10.94
N LEU A 94 -4.53 -8.41 9.71
CA LEU A 94 -3.73 -7.36 9.07
C LEU A 94 -4.53 -6.06 8.87
N LYS A 95 -5.82 -6.14 8.56
CA LYS A 95 -6.68 -4.93 8.43
C LYS A 95 -6.91 -4.20 9.75
N SER A 96 -6.81 -4.91 10.88
CA SER A 96 -7.38 -4.44 12.15
C SER A 96 -6.36 -4.20 13.27
N TRP A 97 -5.11 -4.67 13.16
CA TRP A 97 -4.16 -4.62 14.28
C TRP A 97 -3.92 -3.21 14.82
N ARG A 98 -3.84 -2.18 13.96
CA ARG A 98 -3.66 -0.77 14.41
C ARG A 98 -4.86 -0.20 15.16
N TYR A 99 -6.03 -0.84 15.09
CA TYR A 99 -7.24 -0.37 15.77
C TYR A 99 -7.44 -1.02 17.14
N ASP A 100 -6.55 -1.93 17.57
CA ASP A 100 -6.57 -2.48 18.93
C ASP A 100 -6.17 -1.39 19.94
N GLU A 101 -6.95 -1.24 21.02
CA GLU A 101 -6.68 -0.31 22.12
C GLU A 101 -5.37 -0.61 22.88
N ASN A 102 -4.87 -1.83 22.75
CA ASN A 102 -3.60 -2.27 23.33
C ASN A 102 -2.41 -1.91 22.45
N ILE A 103 -2.62 -1.41 21.23
CA ILE A 103 -1.55 -1.02 20.30
C ILE A 103 -1.50 0.50 20.19
N VAL A 104 -0.37 1.08 20.62
CA VAL A 104 -0.19 2.54 20.63
C VAL A 104 0.77 2.96 19.53
N CYS A 105 0.37 2.67 18.29
CA CYS A 105 1.12 3.02 17.09
C CYS A 105 0.39 4.11 16.32
N ALA A 106 1.10 5.19 15.98
CA ALA A 106 0.51 6.27 15.20
C ALA A 106 -0.03 5.72 13.87
N MET A 107 -1.23 6.17 13.50
CA MET A 107 -1.78 5.92 12.17
C MET A 107 -0.96 6.73 11.16
N PRO A 108 -0.40 6.12 10.12
CA PRO A 108 0.36 6.87 9.13
C PRO A 108 -0.50 7.90 8.41
N GLU A 109 0.06 9.08 8.19
CA GLU A 109 -0.59 10.15 7.42
C GLU A 109 -0.33 9.96 5.94
N CYS A 110 -1.37 10.20 5.13
CA CYS A 110 -1.29 10.11 3.68
C CYS A 110 -1.42 11.49 3.02
N PRO A 111 -0.72 11.72 1.90
CA PRO A 111 -0.78 12.99 1.20
C PRO A 111 -2.13 13.17 0.47
N GLU A 112 -2.46 14.43 0.19
CA GLU A 112 -3.60 14.82 -0.64
C GLU A 112 -4.94 14.24 -0.14
N THR A 113 -5.59 13.41 -0.97
CA THR A 113 -6.89 12.79 -0.70
C THR A 113 -6.79 11.26 -0.59
N GLN A 114 -5.58 10.75 -0.35
CA GLN A 114 -5.35 9.31 -0.15
C GLN A 114 -5.66 8.91 1.29
N ILE A 115 -5.94 7.63 1.49
CA ILE A 115 -6.18 7.03 2.80
C ILE A 115 -5.12 5.96 3.07
N TYR A 116 -4.75 5.79 4.34
CA TYR A 116 -3.86 4.69 4.73
C TYR A 116 -4.63 3.38 4.77
N ASP A 117 -4.04 2.34 4.20
CA ASP A 117 -4.56 0.98 4.22
C ASP A 117 -3.40 0.00 4.48
N GLU A 118 -3.59 -0.91 5.43
CA GLU A 118 -2.65 -2.01 5.70
C GLU A 118 -2.59 -3.02 4.56
N CYS A 119 -3.62 -3.02 3.72
CA CYS A 119 -3.79 -3.92 2.61
C CYS A 119 -3.87 -3.19 1.27
N ALA A 120 -3.13 -2.09 1.13
CA ALA A 120 -3.04 -1.38 -0.13
C ALA A 120 -2.52 -2.31 -1.26
N PRO A 121 -3.03 -2.16 -2.48
CA PRO A 121 -2.54 -2.91 -3.63
C PRO A 121 -1.08 -2.55 -3.93
N LEU A 122 -0.30 -3.56 -4.34
CA LEU A 122 1.10 -3.39 -4.74
C LEU A 122 1.25 -2.40 -5.90
N ILE A 123 0.30 -2.42 -6.83
CA ILE A 123 0.26 -1.52 -7.97
C ILE A 123 -1.01 -0.68 -7.88
N GLN A 124 -0.85 0.60 -7.55
CA GLN A 124 -1.97 1.52 -7.38
C GLN A 124 -2.67 1.81 -8.73
N PRO A 125 -4.01 1.81 -8.78
CA PRO A 125 -4.76 2.29 -9.93
C PRO A 125 -4.50 3.78 -10.22
N THR A 126 -4.17 4.09 -11.48
CA THR A 126 -3.95 5.49 -11.92
C THR A 126 -4.82 5.81 -13.14
N CYS A 127 -4.91 7.08 -13.54
CA CYS A 127 -5.60 7.45 -14.77
C CYS A 127 -4.97 6.83 -16.02
N SER A 128 -3.65 6.71 -16.06
CA SER A 128 -2.96 6.00 -17.14
C SER A 128 -3.15 4.48 -17.11
N ASN A 129 -3.44 3.90 -15.94
CA ASN A 129 -3.69 2.48 -15.80
C ASN A 129 -4.78 2.20 -14.74
N PRO A 130 -6.08 2.39 -15.07
CA PRO A 130 -7.15 2.30 -14.09
C PRO A 130 -7.42 0.89 -13.58
N LYS A 131 -6.93 -0.12 -14.29
CA LYS A 131 -7.07 -1.54 -13.93
C LYS A 131 -5.71 -2.23 -14.06
N PRO A 132 -4.74 -1.90 -13.20
CA PRO A 132 -3.44 -2.54 -13.24
C PRO A 132 -3.59 -4.03 -12.92
N PHE A 133 -2.82 -4.86 -13.62
CA PHE A 133 -2.65 -6.25 -13.21
C PHE A 133 -2.03 -6.27 -11.82
N GLN A 134 -2.68 -6.95 -10.88
CA GLN A 134 -2.19 -7.11 -9.52
C GLN A 134 -1.47 -8.44 -9.39
N GLU A 135 -0.27 -8.40 -8.85
CA GLU A 135 0.37 -9.60 -8.32
C GLU A 135 -0.34 -10.05 -7.03
N LYS A 136 -0.07 -11.28 -6.61
CA LYS A 136 -0.59 -11.77 -5.32
C LYS A 136 0.12 -11.02 -4.19
N GLY A 137 -0.67 -10.47 -3.27
CA GLY A 137 -0.16 -9.82 -2.06
C GLY A 137 -0.67 -8.39 -1.93
N VAL A 138 -0.37 -7.80 -0.78
CA VAL A 138 -0.70 -6.42 -0.40
C VAL A 138 0.46 -5.82 0.37
N VAL A 139 0.45 -4.51 0.51
CA VAL A 139 1.42 -3.76 1.32
C VAL A 139 0.70 -2.69 2.13
N SER A 140 1.24 -2.34 3.29
CA SER A 140 0.76 -1.18 4.02
C SER A 140 1.17 0.11 3.30
N GLY A 141 0.24 1.00 3.03
CA GLY A 141 0.53 2.22 2.30
C GLY A 141 -0.68 3.11 2.04
N CYS A 142 -0.44 4.22 1.36
CA CYS A 142 -1.48 5.14 0.95
C CYS A 142 -2.13 4.66 -0.35
N VAL A 143 -3.46 4.66 -0.38
CA VAL A 143 -4.29 4.20 -1.50
C VAL A 143 -5.41 5.20 -1.73
N CYS A 144 -5.90 5.29 -2.96
CA CYS A 144 -7.14 6.01 -3.21
C CYS A 144 -8.34 5.23 -2.65
N PRO A 145 -9.34 5.93 -2.06
CA PRO A 145 -10.59 5.29 -1.68
C PRO A 145 -11.23 4.51 -2.83
N GLU A 146 -12.03 3.51 -2.50
CA GLU A 146 -12.67 2.62 -3.47
C GLU A 146 -13.42 3.42 -4.55
N GLY A 147 -13.20 3.07 -5.83
CA GLY A 147 -13.82 3.71 -6.98
C GLY A 147 -13.05 4.94 -7.52
N LEU A 148 -11.96 5.36 -6.87
CA LEU A 148 -11.10 6.45 -7.33
C LEU A 148 -9.74 5.92 -7.82
N VAL A 149 -9.07 6.72 -8.64
CA VAL A 149 -7.72 6.45 -9.15
C VAL A 149 -6.82 7.67 -8.96
N ILE A 150 -5.51 7.45 -8.91
CA ILE A 150 -4.53 8.55 -8.81
C ILE A 150 -4.47 9.30 -10.14
N ASP A 151 -4.57 10.63 -10.09
CA ASP A 151 -4.42 11.52 -11.24
C ASP A 151 -2.95 11.74 -11.66
N ASP A 152 -2.32 10.68 -12.17
CA ASP A 152 -0.94 10.71 -12.66
C ASP A 152 -0.74 11.55 -13.94
N LEU A 153 -1.83 11.99 -14.58
CA LEU A 153 -1.81 12.78 -15.82
C LEU A 153 -2.08 14.26 -15.61
N GLY A 154 -2.88 14.65 -14.60
CA GLY A 154 -3.23 16.04 -14.32
C GLY A 154 -2.16 16.83 -13.57
N GLY A 155 -1.06 16.17 -13.17
CA GLY A 155 0.05 16.78 -12.45
C GLY A 155 -0.20 16.94 -10.94
N SER A 156 -1.25 16.32 -10.42
CA SER A 156 -1.60 16.28 -9.00
C SER A 156 -1.89 14.84 -8.57
N SER A 157 -1.27 14.33 -7.50
CA SER A 157 -1.50 12.95 -7.02
C SER A 157 -2.78 12.79 -6.19
N ILE A 158 -3.84 13.54 -6.54
CA ILE A 158 -5.17 13.46 -5.93
C ILE A 158 -5.94 12.25 -6.47
N CYS A 159 -6.92 11.80 -5.70
CA CYS A 159 -7.81 10.72 -6.08
C CYS A 159 -9.03 11.28 -6.80
N ILE A 160 -9.24 10.86 -8.04
CA ILE A 160 -10.38 11.29 -8.86
C ILE A 160 -11.15 10.10 -9.43
N PRO A 161 -12.42 10.28 -9.79
CA PRO A 161 -13.17 9.27 -10.53
C PRO A 161 -12.51 8.97 -11.87
N ILE A 162 -12.59 7.72 -12.34
CA ILE A 162 -12.07 7.32 -13.66
C ILE A 162 -12.67 8.17 -14.79
N SER A 163 -13.94 8.60 -14.65
CA SER A 163 -14.61 9.48 -15.62
C SER A 163 -13.96 10.85 -15.76
N ASP A 164 -13.24 11.29 -14.73
CA ASP A 164 -12.67 12.62 -14.62
C ASP A 164 -11.18 12.63 -15.02
N CYS A 165 -10.63 11.44 -15.27
CA CYS A 165 -9.25 11.28 -15.72
C CYS A 165 -8.95 12.10 -16.97
N PRO A 166 -7.87 12.89 -16.97
CA PRO A 166 -7.27 13.40 -18.19
C PRO A 166 -6.85 12.24 -19.08
N CYS A 167 -6.67 12.53 -20.36
CA CYS A 167 -6.30 11.50 -21.32
C CYS A 167 -5.32 12.01 -22.36
N VAL A 168 -4.50 11.10 -22.88
CA VAL A 168 -3.36 11.44 -23.73
C VAL A 168 -3.67 11.08 -25.18
N TYR A 169 -3.51 12.05 -26.08
CA TYR A 169 -3.58 11.82 -27.52
C TYR A 169 -2.42 12.55 -28.22
N ALA A 170 -1.67 11.82 -29.07
CA ALA A 170 -0.52 12.35 -29.78
C ALA A 170 0.47 13.13 -28.88
N GLY A 171 0.68 12.63 -27.65
CA GLY A 171 1.56 13.25 -26.66
C GLY A 171 1.02 14.49 -25.95
N GLN A 172 -0.24 14.90 -26.21
CA GLN A 172 -0.90 16.00 -25.51
C GLN A 172 -1.94 15.48 -24.53
N ILE A 173 -2.03 16.13 -23.36
CA ILE A 173 -2.99 15.81 -22.29
C ILE A 173 -4.24 16.68 -22.47
N TYR A 174 -5.41 16.05 -22.48
CA TYR A 174 -6.72 16.72 -22.55
C TYR A 174 -7.50 16.43 -21.27
N LYS A 175 -8.15 17.46 -20.72
CA LYS A 175 -9.04 17.28 -19.56
C LYS A 175 -10.30 16.53 -19.96
N SER A 176 -10.93 15.85 -19.00
CA SER A 176 -12.24 15.24 -19.24
C SER A 176 -13.25 16.32 -19.68
N GLY A 177 -13.99 16.03 -20.74
CA GLY A 177 -14.96 16.96 -21.35
C GLY A 177 -14.35 18.03 -22.26
N GLU A 178 -13.02 18.11 -22.39
CA GLU A 178 -12.37 19.01 -23.35
C GLU A 178 -12.70 18.61 -24.79
N ILE A 179 -12.72 19.60 -25.69
CA ILE A 179 -13.04 19.38 -27.10
C ILE A 179 -11.79 19.65 -27.92
N ARG A 180 -11.32 18.62 -28.63
CA ARG A 180 -10.18 18.71 -29.53
C ARG A 180 -10.64 18.95 -30.97
N LYS A 181 -9.92 19.81 -31.69
CA LYS A 181 -10.03 19.95 -33.15
C LYS A 181 -8.93 19.14 -33.83
N SER A 182 -9.28 18.24 -34.75
CA SER A 182 -8.32 17.49 -35.57
C SER A 182 -8.48 17.82 -37.06
N ILE A 183 -7.41 17.62 -37.84
CA ILE A 183 -7.41 17.92 -39.28
C ILE A 183 -7.93 16.70 -40.04
N CYS A 184 -9.23 16.67 -40.30
CA CYS A 184 -9.87 15.83 -41.32
C CYS A 184 -11.05 16.58 -41.97
N ASN A 185 -10.97 17.90 -42.17
CA ASN A 185 -12.11 18.72 -42.66
C ASN A 185 -13.46 18.52 -41.90
N SER A 186 -13.51 17.95 -40.68
CA SER A 186 -14.77 17.56 -40.04
C SER A 186 -14.73 17.49 -38.50
N GLN A 187 -15.84 17.96 -37.90
CA GLN A 187 -16.47 17.75 -36.56
C GLN A 187 -15.67 17.77 -35.24
N TRP A 188 -16.38 18.13 -34.17
CA TRP A 188 -15.88 18.26 -32.79
C TRP A 188 -16.10 16.94 -32.03
N SER A 189 -15.06 16.37 -31.42
CA SER A 189 -15.18 15.14 -30.61
C SER A 189 -15.09 15.45 -29.12
N ARG A 190 -16.03 14.93 -28.33
CA ARG A 190 -15.99 15.01 -26.86
C ARG A 190 -14.97 14.00 -26.33
N VAL A 191 -14.06 14.47 -25.48
CA VAL A 191 -13.08 13.63 -24.81
C VAL A 191 -13.69 13.03 -23.54
N THR A 192 -13.70 11.70 -23.43
CA THR A 192 -14.16 10.94 -22.25
C THR A 192 -13.04 10.02 -21.76
N GLY A 193 -12.78 10.03 -20.45
CA GLY A 193 -11.53 9.58 -19.81
C GLY A 193 -11.11 8.11 -19.98
N GLY A 194 -9.81 7.87 -19.75
CA GLY A 194 -9.11 6.58 -19.84
C GLY A 194 -7.70 6.68 -20.48
N ALA A 195 -6.90 5.61 -20.41
CA ALA A 195 -5.49 5.56 -20.85
C ALA A 195 -5.24 5.86 -22.35
N SER A 196 -6.28 5.88 -23.18
CA SER A 196 -6.19 6.20 -24.60
C SER A 196 -7.54 6.72 -25.09
N CYS A 197 -7.58 7.96 -25.59
CA CYS A 197 -8.77 8.50 -26.25
C CYS A 197 -9.05 7.70 -27.53
N GLY A 198 -10.17 6.99 -27.60
CA GLY A 198 -10.74 6.47 -28.84
C GLY A 198 -11.83 7.41 -29.38
N GLU A 199 -11.76 7.76 -30.66
CA GLU A 199 -12.69 8.69 -31.31
C GLU A 199 -14.13 8.12 -31.40
N ILE A 200 -15.13 8.95 -31.14
CA ILE A 200 -16.35 8.90 -31.95
C ILE A 200 -16.17 9.92 -33.07
N CYS A 201 -15.65 9.48 -34.22
CA CYS A 201 -15.80 10.17 -35.49
C CYS A 201 -17.05 9.59 -36.18
N LYS A 202 -18.17 10.30 -36.13
CA LYS A 202 -19.32 10.03 -37.00
C LYS A 202 -19.65 11.28 -37.80
N VAL A 203 -19.11 11.36 -39.01
CA VAL A 203 -19.63 12.29 -40.02
C VAL A 203 -20.96 11.74 -40.50
N PHE A 204 -22.07 12.32 -40.05
CA PHE A 204 -23.33 12.29 -40.80
C PHE A 204 -24.01 13.65 -40.67
N GLU A 205 -24.59 14.07 -41.78
CA GLU A 205 -25.25 15.34 -42.03
C GLU A 205 -26.14 15.79 -40.84
N GLU A 206 -25.70 16.86 -40.19
CA GLU A 206 -26.49 17.82 -39.41
C GLU A 206 -27.18 17.44 -38.08
N THR A 207 -27.06 16.25 -37.49
CA THR A 207 -27.49 16.04 -36.08
C THR A 207 -26.78 14.87 -35.36
N CYS A 208 -26.54 14.98 -34.05
CA CYS A 208 -26.01 13.89 -33.20
C CYS A 208 -26.86 13.71 -31.92
N ILE A 209 -27.30 12.47 -31.68
CA ILE A 209 -28.02 12.01 -30.49
C ILE A 209 -27.05 11.18 -29.64
N ILE A 210 -27.08 11.37 -28.32
CA ILE A 210 -26.27 10.67 -27.32
C ILE A 210 -27.00 9.40 -26.88
N ASN A 211 -26.29 8.26 -26.85
CA ASN A 211 -26.54 7.15 -25.91
C ASN A 211 -25.20 6.67 -25.39
#